data_AF-A0A374UVJ5-F1
#
_entry.id   AF-A0A374UVJ5-F1
#
_cell.length_a   1.000
_cell.length_b   1.000
_cell.length_c   1.000
_cell.angle_alpha   90.00
_cell.angle_beta   90.00
_cell.angle_gamma   90.00
#
_symmetry.space_group_name_H-M   'P 1'
#
loop_
_entity.id
_entity.type
_entity.pdbx_description
1 polymer ?
#
loop_
_entity_poly.entity_id
_entity_poly.type
_entity_poly.pdbx_seq_one_letter_code
_entity_poly.pdbx_strand_id
1 'polypeptide(L)' 'MDYKAIDTQKIRNYIDAVDAVVTVDDIIRNANADKLRVYPALFELEQEGYIEVTEREELGAPSVVRRRKD' A
#
# COMPACT_ATOMS: atom_id res chain seq x y z
N MET A 1 4.72 8.01 -19.53
CA MET A 1 3.96 7.00 -18.76
C MET A 1 3.75 7.55 -17.38
N ASP A 2 2.53 7.48 -16.86
CA ASP A 2 2.23 7.89 -15.49
C ASP A 2 2.55 6.73 -14.54
N TYR A 3 3.79 6.71 -14.06
CA TYR A 3 4.26 5.65 -13.15
C TYR A 3 3.51 5.67 -11.83
N LYS A 4 3.08 6.84 -11.34
CA LYS A 4 2.29 6.96 -10.11
C LYS A 4 0.95 6.24 -10.27
N ALA A 5 0.21 6.54 -11.33
CA ALA A 5 -1.08 5.89 -11.58
C ALA A 5 -0.96 4.37 -11.75
N ILE A 6 0.07 3.91 -12.47
CA ILE A 6 0.34 2.48 -12.67
C ILE A 6 0.67 1.78 -11.34
N ASP A 7 1.54 2.38 -10.53
CA ASP A 7 1.94 1.79 -9.24
C ASP A 7 0.76 1.74 -8.27
N THR A 8 0.01 2.85 -8.13
CA THR A 8 -1.18 2.89 -7.28
C THR A 8 -2.20 1.82 -7.69
N GLN A 9 -2.43 1.62 -8.99
CA GLN A 9 -3.36 0.59 -9.46
C GLN A 9 -2.86 -0.82 -9.12
N LYS A 10 -1.57 -1.12 -9.27
CA LYS A 10 -1.00 -2.42 -8.89
C LYS A 10 -1.10 -2.68 -7.39
N ILE A 11 -0.82 -1.67 -6.57
CA ILE A 11 -0.94 -1.74 -5.11
C ILE A 11 -2.39 -2.05 -4.73
N ARG A 12 -3.37 -1.32 -5.28
CA ARG A 12 -4.80 -1.59 -5.07
C ARG A 12 -5.19 -3.01 -5.47
N ASN A 13 -4.81 -3.43 -6.68
CA ASN A 13 -5.11 -4.78 -7.17
C ASN A 13 -4.57 -5.89 -6.24
N TYR A 14 -3.35 -5.71 -5.73
CA TYR A 14 -2.75 -6.67 -4.81
C TYR A 14 -3.49 -6.69 -3.46
N ILE A 15 -3.81 -5.53 -2.90
CA ILE A 15 -4.54 -5.40 -1.63
C ILE A 15 -5.94 -5.99 -1.74
N ASP A 16 -6.68 -5.70 -2.82
CA ASP A 16 -8.02 -6.23 -3.03
C ASP A 16 -8.01 -7.76 -3.27
N ALA A 17 -6.93 -8.31 -3.81
CA ALA A 17 -6.77 -9.75 -4.01
C ALA A 17 -6.48 -10.51 -2.70
N VAL A 18 -5.93 -9.83 -1.69
CA VAL A 18 -5.59 -10.42 -0.40
C VAL A 18 -6.68 -10.03 0.60
N ASP A 19 -7.59 -10.95 0.91
CA ASP A 19 -8.65 -10.76 1.92
C ASP A 19 -8.08 -10.82 3.37
N ALA A 20 -6.93 -10.18 3.60
CA ALA A 20 -6.18 -10.20 4.85
C ALA A 20 -5.27 -8.96 4.99
N VAL A 21 -4.52 -8.90 6.08
CA VAL A 21 -3.42 -7.94 6.27
C VAL A 21 -2.27 -8.25 5.31
N VAL A 22 -1.65 -7.21 4.75
CA VAL A 22 -0.50 -7.32 3.84
C VAL A 22 0.67 -6.50 4.35
N THR A 23 1.88 -7.05 4.20
CA THR A 23 3.10 -6.32 4.53
C THR A 23 3.48 -5.36 3.40
N VAL A 24 4.10 -4.24 3.74
CA VAL A 24 4.60 -3.28 2.74
C VAL A 24 5.71 -3.89 1.88
N ASP A 25 6.53 -4.79 2.43
CA ASP A 25 7.54 -5.53 1.67
C ASP A 25 6.92 -6.42 0.58
N ASP A 26 5.78 -7.05 0.85
CA ASP A 26 5.07 -7.84 -0.17
C ASP A 26 4.44 -6.94 -1.24
N ILE A 27 3.95 -5.76 -0.86
CA ILE A 27 3.44 -4.76 -1.81
C ILE A 27 4.54 -4.29 -2.75
N ILE A 28 5.74 -3.97 -2.23
CA ILE A 28 6.92 -3.57 -2.99
C ILE A 28 7.29 -4.65 -4.03
N ARG A 29 7.32 -5.92 -3.59
CA ARG A 29 7.63 -7.07 -4.46
C ARG A 29 6.57 -7.26 -5.55
N ASN A 30 5.28 -7.20 -5.21
CA ASN A 30 4.18 -7.44 -6.16
C ASN A 30 3.98 -6.27 -7.15
N ALA A 31 4.12 -5.03 -6.69
CA ALA A 31 4.01 -3.87 -7.56
C ALA A 31 5.22 -3.74 -8.53
N ASN A 32 6.32 -4.44 -8.22
CA ASN A 32 7.64 -4.22 -8.83
C ASN A 32 8.03 -2.74 -8.74
N ALA A 33 7.87 -2.18 -7.54
CA ALA A 33 8.04 -0.77 -7.26
C ALA A 33 8.87 -0.53 -5.99
N ASP A 34 9.75 0.46 -6.05
CA ASP A 34 10.65 0.80 -4.94
C ASP A 34 9.91 1.49 -3.79
N LYS A 35 10.51 1.46 -2.59
CA LYS A 35 10.00 2.10 -1.37
C LYS A 35 9.54 3.54 -1.59
N LEU A 36 10.32 4.36 -2.30
CA LEU A 36 10.02 5.77 -2.57
C LEU A 36 8.75 6.00 -3.40
N ARG A 37 8.26 4.98 -4.11
CA ARG A 37 7.01 5.03 -4.88
C ARG A 37 5.84 4.42 -4.10
N VAL A 38 6.10 3.36 -3.33
CA VAL A 38 5.06 2.66 -2.55
C VAL A 38 4.62 3.49 -1.35
N TYR A 39 5.53 4.05 -0.56
CA TYR A 39 5.14 4.77 0.66
C TYR A 39 4.23 5.99 0.40
N PRO A 40 4.51 6.87 -0.58
CA PRO A 40 3.58 7.96 -0.90
C PRO A 40 2.22 7.47 -1.38
N ALA A 41 2.18 6.39 -2.17
CA ALA A 41 0.92 5.81 -2.63
C ALA A 41 0.09 5.26 -1.46
N LEU A 42 0.72 4.53 -0.53
CA LEU A 42 0.03 4.03 0.67
C LEU A 42 -0.47 5.17 1.57
N PHE A 43 0.30 6.25 1.70
CA PHE A 43 -0.14 7.43 2.44
C PHE A 43 -1.40 8.06 1.82
N GLU A 44 -1.42 8.24 0.49
CA GLU A 44 -2.61 8.74 -0.20
C GLU A 44 -3.82 7.81 -0.02
N LEU A 45 -3.63 6.49 -0.15
CA LEU A 45 -4.69 5.51 0.04
C LEU A 45 -5.24 5.46 1.48
N GLU A 46 -4.40 5.70 2.48
CA GLU A 46 -4.82 5.82 3.88
C GLU A 46 -5.68 7.08 4.07
N GLN A 47 -5.26 8.21 3.50
CA GLN A 47 -6.00 9.49 3.59
C GLN A 47 -7.33 9.46 2.84
N GLU A 48 -7.40 8.71 1.75
CA GLU A 48 -8.64 8.40 1.02
C GLU A 48 -9.56 7.44 1.79
N GLY A 49 -9.09 6.83 2.88
CA GLY A 49 -9.82 5.82 3.64
C GLY A 49 -9.94 4.47 2.91
N TYR A 50 -9.19 4.25 1.83
CA TYR A 50 -9.21 2.99 1.08
C TYR A 50 -8.51 1.86 1.85
N ILE A 51 -7.42 2.17 2.54
CA ILE A 51 -6.76 1.24 3.48
C ILE A 51 -6.74 1.79 4.89
N GLU A 52 -6.46 0.91 5.83
CA GLU A 52 -6.00 1.26 7.17
C GLU A 52 -4.61 0.67 7.42
N VAL A 53 -3.75 1.44 8.09
CA VAL A 53 -2.42 1.00 8.51
C VAL A 53 -2.55 0.32 9.87
N THR A 54 -2.29 -0.98 9.93
CA THR A 54 -2.41 -1.76 11.16
C THR A 54 -1.14 -1.74 11.98
N GLU A 55 0.01 -1.55 11.34
CA GLU A 55 1.31 -1.44 12.00
C GLU A 55 2.19 -0.39 11.32
N ARG A 56 3.01 0.28 12.13
CA ARG A 56 4.01 1.25 11.67
C ARG A 56 5.40 0.85 12.17
N GLU A 57 6.40 1.13 11.37
CA GLU A 57 7.80 1.08 11.74
C GLU A 57 8.13 2.18 12.78
N GLU A 58 9.33 2.11 13.37
CA GLU A 58 9.80 3.04 14.41
C GLU A 58 9.72 4.51 14.00
N LEU A 59 9.94 4.81 12.71
CA LEU A 59 9.88 6.17 12.15
C LEU A 59 8.50 6.55 11.61
N GLY A 60 7.46 5.76 11.92
CA GLY A 60 6.07 6.04 11.57
C GLY A 60 5.66 5.65 10.15
N ALA A 61 6.56 5.05 9.36
CA ALA A 61 6.22 4.50 8.04
C ALA A 61 5.30 3.26 8.18
N PRO A 62 4.33 3.03 7.30
CA PRO A 62 3.50 1.83 7.36
C PRO A 62 4.35 0.56 7.16
N SER A 63 4.18 -0.44 8.02
CA SER A 63 4.79 -1.77 7.85
C SER A 63 3.76 -2.81 7.41
N VAL A 64 2.52 -2.67 7.90
CA VAL A 64 1.41 -3.57 7.58
C VAL A 64 0.14 -2.74 7.34
N VAL A 65 -0.58 -3.07 6.26
CA VAL A 65 -1.83 -2.43 5.88
C VAL A 65 -2.91 -3.47 5.58
N ARG A 66 -4.17 -3.06 5.60
CA ARG A 66 -5.28 -3.88 5.08
C ARG A 66 -6.32 -3.03 4.37
N ARG A 67 -7.10 -3.66 3.50
CA ARG A 67 -8.26 -3.02 2.88
C ARG A 67 -9.26 -2.64 3.98
N ARG A 68 -9.66 -1.37 4.03
CA ARG A 68 -10.72 -0.92 4.94
C ARG A 68 -12.04 -1.55 4.48
N LYS A 69 -12.70 -2.30 5.37
CA LYS A 69 -14.06 -2.78 5.15
C LYS A 69 -14.98 -1.80 5.87
N ASP A 70 -15.83 -1.12 5.11
CA ASP A 70 -16.86 -0.22 5.67
C ASP A 70 -17.88 -1.00 6.53
#